data_AF-A0A0J5QAN9-F1
#
_entry.id   AF-A0A0J5QAN9-F1
#
_cell.length_a   1.000
_cell.length_b   1.000
_cell.length_c   1.000
_cell.angle_alpha   90.00
_cell.angle_beta   90.00
_cell.angle_gamma   90.00
#
_symmetry.space_group_name_H-M   'P 1'
#
loop_
_entity.id
_entity.type
_entity.pdbx_description
1 polymer ?
#
loop_
_entity_poly.entity_id
_entity_poly.type
_entity_poly.pdbx_seq_one_letter_code
_entity_poly.pdbx_strand_id
1 'polypeptide(L)'
;MRCYATVGPEAFAIVAALQGDEDMEHFASNLLRRYVDAYAQAFRPYIEAPMDVLTIRCTAIVGAAEALSGVMLRNEIEKREAVSTLFSLITSWFGHECETTQLRS
;
A
#
# COMPACT_ATOMS: atom_id res chain seq x y z
N MET A 1 2.31 2.62 -8.23
CA MET A 1 2.59 4.04 -8.57
C MET A 1 2.84 4.31 -10.06
N ARG A 2 3.53 3.46 -10.83
CA ARG A 2 3.82 3.77 -12.25
C ARG A 2 2.60 3.71 -13.19
N CYS A 3 1.64 2.81 -12.91
CA CYS A 3 0.43 2.63 -13.74
C CYS A 3 -0.41 3.91 -13.88
N TYR A 4 -0.65 4.63 -12.79
CA TYR A 4 -1.42 5.89 -12.80
C TYR A 4 -0.73 7.04 -13.54
N ALA A 5 0.62 7.09 -13.49
CA ALA A 5 1.39 8.09 -14.22
C ALA A 5 1.39 7.86 -15.75
N THR A 6 0.95 6.67 -16.22
CA THR A 6 0.91 6.33 -17.65
C THR A 6 -0.48 6.52 -18.26
N VAL A 7 -1.54 6.37 -17.45
CA VAL A 7 -2.94 6.48 -17.91
C VAL A 7 -3.51 7.89 -17.70
N GLY A 8 -2.91 8.71 -16.83
CA GLY A 8 -3.35 10.08 -16.58
C GLY A 8 -4.54 10.18 -15.62
N PRO A 9 -5.00 11.41 -15.31
CA PRO A 9 -6.15 11.66 -14.42
C PRO A 9 -7.44 10.98 -14.89
N GLU A 10 -7.55 10.64 -16.17
CA GLU A 10 -8.65 9.93 -16.80
C GLU A 10 -8.88 8.54 -16.19
N ALA A 11 -7.82 7.90 -15.68
CA ALA A 11 -7.93 6.62 -14.97
C ALA A 11 -8.87 6.72 -13.77
N PHE A 12 -8.79 7.81 -13.01
CA PHE A 12 -9.67 8.05 -11.85
C PHE A 12 -11.08 8.40 -12.29
N ALA A 13 -11.26 9.12 -13.40
CA ALA A 13 -12.58 9.43 -13.92
C ALA A 13 -13.33 8.16 -14.37
N ILE A 14 -12.65 7.23 -15.04
CA ILE A 14 -13.22 5.94 -15.45
C ILE A 14 -13.55 5.09 -14.21
N VAL A 15 -12.62 4.99 -13.26
CA VAL A 15 -12.86 4.25 -12.01
C VAL A 15 -14.03 4.87 -11.24
N ALA A 16 -14.08 6.20 -11.11
CA ALA A 16 -15.16 6.91 -10.43
C ALA A 16 -16.52 6.73 -11.11
N ALA A 17 -16.56 6.71 -12.44
CA ALA A 17 -17.80 6.44 -13.19
C ALA A 17 -18.33 5.01 -12.98
N LEU A 18 -17.46 4.09 -12.56
CA LEU A 18 -17.78 2.69 -12.31
C LEU A 18 -17.94 2.39 -10.80
N GLN A 19 -17.76 3.39 -9.92
CA GLN A 19 -18.08 3.26 -8.50
C GLN A 19 -19.60 3.16 -8.33
N GLY A 20 -20.09 1.98 -7.93
CA GLY A 20 -21.52 1.66 -7.83
C GLY A 20 -21.96 0.47 -8.67
N ASP A 21 -21.07 -0.05 -9.53
CA ASP A 21 -21.21 -1.34 -10.18
C ASP A 21 -20.58 -2.42 -9.28
N GLU A 22 -21.39 -3.40 -8.86
CA GLU A 22 -20.95 -4.47 -7.94
C GLU A 22 -19.80 -5.31 -8.54
N ASP A 23 -19.79 -5.53 -9.85
CA ASP A 23 -18.71 -6.27 -10.51
C ASP A 23 -17.40 -5.48 -10.49
N MET A 24 -17.47 -4.16 -10.67
CA MET A 24 -16.29 -3.29 -10.56
C MET A 24 -15.77 -3.19 -9.12
N GLU A 25 -16.65 -3.09 -8.13
CA GLU A 25 -16.26 -3.08 -6.72
C GLU A 25 -15.57 -4.41 -6.33
N HIS A 26 -16.14 -5.53 -6.78
CA HIS A 26 -15.54 -6.85 -6.57
C HIS A 26 -14.20 -6.99 -7.30
N PHE A 27 -14.06 -6.47 -8.52
CA PHE A 27 -12.80 -6.44 -9.24
C PHE A 27 -11.74 -5.62 -8.50
N ALA A 28 -12.07 -4.40 -8.06
CA ALA A 28 -11.17 -3.52 -7.33
C ALA A 28 -10.70 -4.16 -6.02
N SER A 29 -11.62 -4.76 -5.25
CA SER A 29 -11.31 -5.48 -4.01
C SER A 29 -10.37 -6.67 -4.25
N ASN A 30 -10.63 -7.47 -5.29
CA ASN A 30 -9.77 -8.60 -5.66
C ASN A 30 -8.37 -8.14 -6.11
N LEU A 31 -8.28 -7.04 -6.85
CA LEU A 31 -7.01 -6.47 -7.27
C LEU A 31 -6.18 -6.00 -6.06
N LEU A 32 -6.80 -5.28 -5.12
CA LEU A 32 -6.13 -4.86 -3.89
C LEU A 32 -5.66 -6.06 -3.07
N ARG A 33 -6.50 -7.09 -2.92
CA ARG A 33 -6.13 -8.32 -2.21
C ARG A 33 -4.90 -8.99 -2.84
N ARG A 34 -4.82 -9.07 -4.17
CA ARG A 34 -3.65 -9.62 -4.86
C ARG A 34 -2.37 -8.81 -4.60
N TYR A 35 -2.46 -7.48 -4.50
CA TYR A 35 -1.30 -6.66 -4.13
C TYR A 35 -0.86 -6.92 -2.69
N VAL A 36 -1.81 -7.03 -1.76
CA VAL A 36 -1.52 -7.36 -0.36
C VAL A 36 -0.82 -8.72 -0.26
N ASP A 37 -1.35 -9.74 -0.92
CA ASP A 37 -0.78 -11.09 -0.91
C ASP A 37 0.64 -11.12 -1.50
N ALA A 38 0.88 -10.36 -2.57
CA ALA A 38 2.21 -10.24 -3.18
C ALA A 38 3.21 -9.55 -2.24
N TYR A 39 2.79 -8.49 -1.55
CA TYR A 39 3.65 -7.77 -0.61
C TYR A 39 3.97 -8.63 0.62
N ALA A 40 2.98 -9.32 1.17
CA ALA A 40 3.18 -10.21 2.32
C ALA A 40 4.15 -11.35 1.97
N GLN A 41 4.03 -11.95 0.78
CA GLN A 41 4.99 -12.96 0.31
C GLN A 41 6.40 -12.40 0.14
N ALA A 42 6.53 -11.18 -0.41
CA ALA A 42 7.82 -10.53 -0.61
C ALA A 42 8.52 -10.17 0.71
N PHE A 43 7.76 -9.81 1.74
CA PHE A 43 8.29 -9.41 3.04
C PHE A 43 8.55 -10.57 4.00
N ARG A 44 7.89 -11.71 3.81
CA ARG A 44 8.04 -12.91 4.64
C ARG A 44 9.49 -13.30 4.98
N PRO A 45 10.47 -13.29 4.05
CA PRO A 45 11.84 -13.70 4.41
C PRO A 45 12.60 -12.68 5.28
N TYR A 46 12.07 -11.46 5.47
CA TYR A 46 12.76 -10.38 6.17
C TYR A 46 12.11 -10.02 7.51
N ILE A 47 10.95 -10.61 7.84
CA ILE A 47 10.16 -10.24 9.01
C ILE A 47 9.75 -11.51 9.73
N GLU A 48 10.02 -11.55 11.03
CA GLU A 48 9.58 -12.62 11.91
C GLU A 48 8.18 -12.34 12.45
N ALA A 49 7.18 -12.48 11.58
CA ALA A 49 5.77 -12.28 11.95
C ALA A 49 4.86 -13.37 11.34
N PRO A 50 3.76 -13.72 12.01
CA PRO A 50 2.71 -14.54 11.42
C PRO A 50 2.15 -13.94 10.12
N MET A 51 1.77 -14.79 9.16
CA MET A 51 1.30 -14.35 7.84
C MET A 51 0.04 -13.49 7.89
N ASP A 52 -0.86 -13.74 8.83
CA ASP A 52 -2.06 -12.95 9.08
C ASP A 52 -1.72 -11.53 9.57
N VAL A 53 -0.76 -11.40 10.49
CA VAL A 53 -0.23 -10.10 10.93
C VAL A 53 0.40 -9.36 9.76
N LEU A 54 1.21 -10.06 8.96
CA LEU A 54 1.87 -9.48 7.79
C LEU A 54 0.85 -9.02 6.74
N THR A 55 -0.22 -9.78 6.53
CA THR A 55 -1.32 -9.45 5.60
C THR A 55 -2.03 -8.16 6.03
N ILE A 56 -2.35 -8.00 7.32
CA ILE A 56 -2.98 -6.78 7.85
C ILE A 56 -2.05 -5.57 7.67
N ARG A 57 -0.75 -5.72 7.97
CA ARG A 57 0.25 -4.65 7.75
C ARG A 57 0.35 -4.28 6.27
N CYS A 58 0.44 -5.25 5.38
CA CYS A 58 0.48 -5.01 3.93
C CYS A 58 -0.79 -4.31 3.43
N THR A 59 -1.97 -4.64 3.98
CA THR A 59 -3.23 -3.94 3.69
C THR A 59 -3.12 -2.46 4.03
N ALA A 60 -2.62 -2.13 5.22
CA ALA A 60 -2.44 -0.75 5.64
C ALA A 60 -1.37 0.00 4.81
N ILE A 61 -0.29 -0.66 4.38
CA ILE A 61 0.70 -0.07 3.45
C ILE A 61 0.07 0.27 2.10
N VAL A 62 -0.77 -0.61 1.56
CA VAL A 62 -1.45 -0.36 0.28
C VAL A 62 -2.41 0.83 0.41
N GLY A 63 -3.19 0.88 1.49
CA GLY A 63 -4.06 2.04 1.77
C GLY A 63 -3.29 3.35 1.93
N ALA A 64 -2.15 3.33 2.63
CA ALA A 64 -1.28 4.51 2.73
C ALA A 64 -0.73 4.95 1.37
N ALA A 65 -0.33 4.01 0.51
CA ALA A 65 0.16 4.30 -0.83
C ALA A 65 -0.93 4.92 -1.73
N GLU A 66 -2.18 4.47 -1.59
CA GLU A 66 -3.33 5.03 -2.29
C GLU A 66 -3.62 6.45 -1.83
N ALA A 67 -3.69 6.68 -0.51
CA ALA A 67 -3.87 8.00 0.06
C ALA A 67 -2.79 8.98 -0.42
N LEU A 68 -1.50 8.57 -0.35
CA LEU A 68 -0.36 9.35 -0.82
C LEU A 68 -0.44 9.66 -2.33
N SER A 69 -0.95 8.71 -3.13
CA SER A 69 -1.17 8.94 -4.55
C SER A 69 -2.24 10.01 -4.79
N GLY A 70 -3.32 10.01 -3.99
CA GLY A 70 -4.36 11.02 -4.06
C GLY A 70 -3.85 12.44 -3.77
N VAL A 71 -3.04 12.62 -2.72
CA VAL A 71 -2.43 13.92 -2.39
C VAL A 71 -1.44 14.38 -3.48
N MET A 72 -0.62 13.45 -4.01
CA MET A 72 0.32 13.74 -5.10
C MET A 72 -0.41 14.19 -6.37
N LEU A 73 -1.54 13.58 -6.73
CA LEU A 73 -2.33 13.95 -7.90
C LEU A 73 -3.00 15.33 -7.78
N ARG A 74 -3.24 15.79 -6.55
CA ARG A 74 -3.70 17.16 -6.27
C ARG A 74 -2.55 18.17 -6.24
N ASN A 75 -1.32 17.74 -6.56
CA ASN A 75 -0.09 18.53 -6.52
C ASN A 75 0.21 19.14 -5.14
N GLU A 76 -0.26 18.50 -4.05
CA GLU A 76 0.02 18.95 -2.68
C GLU A 76 1.41 18.50 -2.20
N ILE A 77 1.89 17.37 -2.73
CA ILE A 77 3.22 16.83 -2.45
C ILE A 77 3.89 16.33 -3.72
N GLU A 78 5.22 16.40 -3.73
CA GLU A 78 6.02 15.85 -4.82
C GLU A 78 6.12 14.32 -4.74
N LYS A 79 6.34 13.67 -5.87
CA LYS A 79 6.53 12.21 -5.93
C LYS A 79 7.64 11.72 -4.98
N ARG A 80 8.72 12.49 -4.86
CA ARG A 80 9.84 12.17 -3.96
C ARG A 80 9.37 12.10 -2.50
N GLU A 81 8.53 13.04 -2.09
CA GLU A 81 7.99 13.11 -0.74
C GLU A 81 7.03 11.94 -0.47
N ALA A 82 6.12 11.65 -1.39
CA ALA A 82 5.23 10.49 -1.29
C ALA A 82 6.00 9.17 -1.13
N VAL A 83 7.05 8.96 -1.95
CA VAL A 83 7.90 7.77 -1.86
C VAL A 83 8.68 7.72 -0.54
N SER A 84 9.25 8.85 -0.12
CA SER A 84 10.01 8.94 1.14
C SER A 84 9.14 8.63 2.35
N THR A 85 7.92 9.16 2.38
CA THR A 85 6.96 8.92 3.46
C THR A 85 6.54 7.46 3.51
N LEU A 86 6.17 6.87 2.38
CA LEU A 86 5.79 5.46 2.33
C LEU A 86 6.94 4.54 2.72
N PHE A 87 8.16 4.84 2.26
CA PHE A 87 9.36 4.10 2.63
C PHE A 87 9.61 4.17 4.14
N SER A 88 9.54 5.36 4.74
CA SER A 88 9.70 5.56 6.18
C SER A 88 8.68 4.75 6.98
N LEU A 89 7.40 4.73 6.56
CA LEU A 89 6.35 3.93 7.21
C LEU A 89 6.69 2.43 7.19
N ILE A 90 7.08 1.92 6.02
CA ILE A 90 7.46 0.51 5.84
C ILE A 90 8.66 0.16 6.72
N THR A 91 9.73 0.95 6.69
CA THR A 91 10.96 0.65 7.45
C THR A 91 10.77 0.83 8.95
N SER A 92 9.95 1.78 9.40
CA SER A 92 9.69 2.01 10.83
C SER A 92 8.94 0.83 11.45
N TRP A 93 8.03 0.22 10.72
CA TRP A 93 7.36 -1.01 11.17
C TRP A 93 8.29 -2.20 11.28
N PHE A 94 9.29 -2.32 10.41
CA PHE A 94 10.27 -3.39 10.50
C PHE A 94 11.33 -3.13 11.57
N GLY A 95 11.69 -1.87 11.82
CA GLY A 95 12.68 -1.50 12.84
C GLY A 95 12.23 -1.78 14.28
N HIS A 96 10.94 -1.65 14.57
CA HIS A 96 10.41 -1.82 15.93
C HIS A 96 10.41 -3.28 16.44
N GLU A 97 10.50 -4.28 15.55
CA GLU A 97 10.52 -5.71 15.93
C GLU A 97 11.93 -6.18 16.35
N CYS A 98 12.96 -5.43 15.98
CA CYS A 98 14.33 -5.65 16.44
C CYS A 98 14.50 -5.21 17.92
N GLU A 99 13.89 -4.08 18.31
CA GLU A 99 14.00 -3.54 19.67
C GLU A 99 13.13 -4.29 20.69
N THR A 100 11.96 -4.78 20.26
CA THR A 100 11.05 -5.56 21.13
C THR A 100 11.53 -6.99 21.39
N THR A 101 12.37 -7.56 20.52
CA THR A 101 13.03 -8.86 20.76
C THR A 101 14.16 -8.72 21.80
N GLN A 102 14.83 -7.58 21.86
CA GLN A 102 15.96 -7.34 22.77
C GLN A 102 15.55 -7.03 24.23
N LEU A 103 14.29 -6.68 24.47
CA LEU A 103 13.72 -6.44 25.81
C LEU A 103 13.13 -7.70 26.46
N ARG A 104 13.16 -8.84 25.77
CA ARG A 104 12.62 -10.14 26.23
C ARG A 104 13.68 -11.21 26.52
N SER A 105 14.98 -10.89 26.38
CA SER A 105 16.13 -11.72 26.79
C SER A 105 16.78 -11.18 28.06
#